data_AF-A0A9X9LC30-F1
#
_entry.id   AF-A0A9X9LC30-F1
#
_cell.length_a   1.000
_cell.length_b   1.000
_cell.length_c   1.000
_cell.angle_alpha   90.00
_cell.angle_beta   90.00
_cell.angle_gamma   90.00
#
_symmetry.space_group_name_H-M   'P 1'
#
loop_
_entity.id
_entity.type
_entity.pdbx_description
1 polymer ?
#
loop_
_entity_poly.entity_id
_entity_poly.type
_entity_poly.pdbx_seq_one_letter_code
_entity_poly.pdbx_strand_id
1 'polypeptide(L)'
;MPPPRPPLPTQQFGVSLQYLKDKNQGELIPPVLRFTVTYLREKGLHTEGLFRRSASVHTIREIQRLYNQGKPVNFDDYGDIHVPAVILKTFLRELPQPLLTFRAYEQILGITSVESSLRVTRCRQILQSLPEHNRAVLSYLVGFLHEVSRECIFNRMNSSNLACVFGLNLIWPSQGASSLSALVPLNLFTELLIEYYEKVFSTPEAPEARGELSTSTQGR
;
A
#
# COMPACT_ATOMS: atom_id res chain seq x y z
N MET A 1 28.43 -16.68 6.89
CA MET A 1 27.04 -16.72 7.42
C MET A 1 26.48 -18.10 7.14
N PRO A 2 25.72 -18.71 8.07
CA PRO A 2 24.93 -19.89 7.71
C PRO A 2 23.99 -19.53 6.55
N PRO A 3 23.68 -20.47 5.64
CA PRO A 3 22.73 -20.22 4.57
C PRO A 3 21.38 -19.78 5.16
N PRO A 4 20.65 -18.87 4.51
CA PRO A 4 19.32 -18.49 4.96
C PRO A 4 18.47 -19.76 5.10
N ARG A 5 17.88 -19.95 6.28
CA ARG A 5 16.99 -21.08 6.51
C ARG A 5 15.87 -21.02 5.46
N PRO A 6 15.51 -22.15 4.84
CA PRO A 6 14.41 -22.16 3.89
C PRO A 6 13.14 -21.63 4.60
N PRO A 7 12.31 -20.85 3.89
CA PRO A 7 11.09 -20.31 4.47
C PRO A 7 10.18 -21.45 4.93
N LEU A 8 9.45 -21.23 6.02
CA LEU A 8 8.41 -22.16 6.47
C LEU A 8 7.33 -22.30 5.38
N PRO A 9 6.65 -23.45 5.26
CA PRO A 9 5.55 -23.61 4.30
C PRO A 9 4.46 -22.54 4.42
N THR A 10 4.27 -22.02 5.64
CA THR A 10 3.29 -20.99 6.01
C THR A 10 3.90 -19.60 6.19
N GLN A 11 5.18 -19.39 5.83
CA GLN A 11 5.90 -18.12 6.01
C GLN A 11 5.11 -16.96 5.40
N GLN A 12 4.92 -15.88 6.17
CA GLN A 12 4.19 -14.68 5.74
C GLN A 12 5.08 -13.45 5.60
N PHE A 13 6.14 -13.34 6.42
CA PHE A 13 7.07 -12.21 6.42
C PHE A 13 8.37 -12.56 5.70
N GLY A 14 9.03 -11.59 5.08
CA GLY A 14 10.33 -11.81 4.42
C GLY A 14 10.26 -12.58 3.10
N VAL A 15 9.08 -12.74 2.51
CA VAL A 15 8.84 -13.54 1.30
C VAL A 15 8.19 -12.70 0.21
N SER A 16 8.35 -13.11 -1.05
CA SER A 16 7.81 -12.37 -2.19
C SER A 16 6.28 -12.43 -2.23
N LEU A 17 5.65 -11.43 -2.85
CA LEU A 17 4.21 -11.46 -3.10
C LEU A 17 3.80 -12.72 -3.88
N GLN A 18 4.59 -13.13 -4.87
CA GLN A 18 4.34 -14.36 -5.62
C GLN A 18 4.29 -15.60 -4.72
N TYR A 19 5.25 -15.74 -3.79
CA TYR A 19 5.23 -16.85 -2.81
C TYR A 19 3.96 -16.82 -1.97
N LEU A 20 3.54 -15.64 -1.50
CA LEU A 20 2.33 -15.48 -0.72
C LEU A 20 1.09 -15.87 -1.52
N LYS A 21 1.00 -15.48 -2.80
CA LYS A 21 -0.10 -15.89 -3.69
C LYS A 21 -0.15 -17.41 -3.83
N ASP A 22 0.98 -18.03 -4.14
CA ASP A 22 1.06 -19.48 -4.37
C ASP A 22 0.70 -20.29 -3.11
N LYS A 23 1.06 -19.78 -1.92
CA LYS A 23 0.76 -20.44 -0.63
C LYS A 23 -0.62 -20.10 -0.06
N ASN A 24 -1.31 -19.09 -0.59
CA ASN A 24 -2.62 -18.67 -0.12
C ASN A 24 -3.67 -18.78 -1.24
N GLN A 25 -3.74 -19.93 -1.90
CA GLN A 25 -4.82 -20.30 -2.84
C GLN A 25 -4.96 -19.34 -4.05
N GLY A 26 -3.91 -18.62 -4.43
CA GLY A 26 -3.96 -17.68 -5.55
C GLY A 26 -4.50 -16.29 -5.20
N GLU A 27 -4.81 -16.03 -3.92
CA GLU A 27 -5.27 -14.73 -3.45
C GLU A 27 -4.22 -13.64 -3.67
N LEU A 28 -4.63 -12.51 -4.24
CA LEU A 28 -3.72 -11.39 -4.49
C LEU A 28 -3.39 -10.63 -3.20
N ILE A 29 -4.32 -10.52 -2.27
CA ILE A 29 -4.12 -9.76 -1.02
C ILE A 29 -3.59 -10.71 0.07
N PRO A 30 -2.36 -10.51 0.56
CA PRO A 30 -1.79 -11.36 1.60
C PRO A 30 -2.63 -11.34 2.89
N PRO A 31 -2.74 -12.47 3.61
CA PRO A 31 -3.53 -12.55 4.84
C PRO A 31 -3.16 -11.50 5.89
N VAL A 32 -1.86 -11.21 6.07
CA VAL A 32 -1.39 -10.20 7.03
C VAL A 32 -1.98 -8.82 6.73
N LEU A 33 -1.96 -8.40 5.46
CA LEU A 33 -2.56 -7.14 5.02
C LEU A 33 -4.07 -7.16 5.23
N ARG A 34 -4.75 -8.23 4.78
CA ARG A 34 -6.21 -8.36 4.90
C ARG A 34 -6.67 -8.25 6.36
N PHE A 35 -6.08 -9.04 7.26
CA PHE A 35 -6.50 -9.08 8.66
C PHE A 35 -6.17 -7.78 9.42
N THR A 36 -5.01 -7.18 9.18
CA THR A 36 -4.67 -5.90 9.81
C THR A 36 -5.56 -4.77 9.31
N VAL A 37 -5.83 -4.69 8.00
CA VAL A 37 -6.73 -3.68 7.42
C VAL A 37 -8.16 -3.87 7.92
N THR A 38 -8.71 -5.08 7.90
CA THR A 38 -10.06 -5.35 8.42
C THR A 38 -10.20 -4.91 9.88
N TYR A 39 -9.27 -5.33 10.75
CA TYR A 39 -9.33 -4.97 12.17
C TYR A 39 -9.22 -3.45 12.40
N LEU A 40 -8.31 -2.77 11.69
CA LEU A 40 -8.13 -1.33 11.81
C LEU A 40 -9.32 -0.54 11.22
N ARG A 41 -9.96 -1.05 10.18
CA ARG A 41 -11.18 -0.45 9.62
C ARG A 41 -12.34 -0.52 10.63
N GLU A 42 -12.48 -1.66 11.31
CA GLU A 42 -13.57 -1.87 12.28
C GLU A 42 -13.36 -1.11 13.59
N LYS A 43 -12.12 -1.05 14.10
CA LYS A 43 -11.84 -0.58 15.47
C LYS A 43 -10.86 0.59 15.55
N GLY A 44 -10.10 0.86 14.50
CA GLY A 44 -8.92 1.74 14.55
C GLY A 44 -9.10 3.12 13.94
N LEU A 45 -10.10 3.34 13.07
CA LEU A 45 -10.20 4.54 12.23
C LEU A 45 -10.19 5.87 13.00
N HIS A 46 -10.73 5.91 14.22
CA HIS A 46 -10.78 7.12 15.05
C HIS A 46 -9.67 7.20 16.11
N THR A 47 -8.70 6.28 16.09
CA THR A 47 -7.60 6.28 17.06
C THR A 47 -6.56 7.36 16.70
N GLU A 48 -6.31 8.27 17.64
CA GLU A 48 -5.28 9.29 17.49
C GLU A 48 -3.89 8.70 17.19
N GLY A 49 -3.25 9.21 16.14
CA GLY A 49 -1.91 8.82 15.76
C GLY A 49 -1.82 7.40 15.19
N LEU A 50 -2.91 6.87 14.61
CA LEU A 50 -2.89 5.61 13.87
C LEU A 50 -1.73 5.60 12.85
N PHE A 51 -0.99 4.49 12.76
CA PHE A 51 0.27 4.36 12.02
C PHE A 51 1.46 5.22 12.46
N ARG A 52 1.27 6.32 13.20
CA ARG A 52 2.37 7.14 13.71
C ARG A 52 2.98 6.58 14.99
N ARG A 53 2.15 6.07 15.90
CA ARG A 53 2.61 5.57 17.21
C ARG A 53 3.33 4.22 17.07
N SER A 54 4.31 4.01 17.93
CA SER A 54 5.06 2.75 18.04
C SER A 54 4.30 1.76 18.92
N ALA A 55 4.57 0.48 18.71
CA ALA A 55 4.08 -0.62 19.53
C ALA A 55 5.27 -1.44 20.08
N SER A 56 5.01 -2.29 21.08
CA SER A 56 6.05 -3.12 21.70
C SER A 56 6.75 -4.04 20.69
N VAL A 57 8.07 -3.91 20.56
CA VAL A 57 8.89 -4.73 19.65
C VAL A 57 8.76 -6.22 19.97
N HIS A 58 8.58 -6.58 21.25
CA HIS A 58 8.36 -7.97 21.65
C HIS A 58 7.06 -8.52 21.06
N THR A 59 5.96 -7.78 21.23
CA THR A 59 4.65 -8.12 20.67
C THR A 59 4.70 -8.26 19.15
N ILE A 60 5.39 -7.34 18.47
CA ILE A 60 5.53 -7.39 17.01
C ILE A 60 6.23 -8.67 16.56
N ARG A 61 7.36 -9.03 17.20
CA ARG A 61 8.09 -10.27 16.89
C ARG A 61 7.28 -11.52 17.17
N GLU A 62 6.51 -11.53 18.25
CA GLU A 62 5.62 -12.63 18.57
C GLU A 62 4.55 -12.84 17.49
N ILE A 63 3.86 -11.78 17.08
CA ILE A 63 2.83 -11.84 16.04
C ILE A 63 3.43 -12.27 14.69
N GLN A 64 4.61 -11.76 14.32
CA GLN A 64 5.32 -12.22 13.13
C GLN A 64 5.61 -13.73 13.18
N ARG A 65 6.05 -14.24 14.34
CA ARG A 65 6.29 -15.66 14.55
C ARG A 65 5.01 -16.48 14.41
N LEU A 66 3.88 -16.01 14.95
CA LEU A 66 2.59 -16.68 14.83
C LEU A 66 2.12 -16.75 13.38
N TYR A 67 2.14 -15.62 12.66
CA TYR A 67 1.80 -15.59 11.24
C TYR A 67 2.68 -16.52 10.40
N ASN A 68 4.01 -16.51 10.62
CA ASN A 68 4.93 -17.39 9.90
C ASN A 68 4.68 -18.88 10.18
N GLN A 69 4.13 -19.22 11.34
CA GLN A 69 3.70 -20.58 11.71
C GLN A 69 2.28 -20.92 11.20
N GLY A 70 1.61 -20.01 10.49
CA GLY A 70 0.23 -20.19 10.05
C GLY A 70 -0.79 -20.20 11.19
N LYS A 71 -0.40 -19.68 12.37
CA LYS A 71 -1.29 -19.61 13.54
C LYS A 71 -2.19 -18.38 13.45
N PRO A 72 -3.46 -18.48 13.88
CA PRO A 72 -4.34 -17.33 13.95
C PRO A 72 -3.81 -16.32 14.96
N VAL A 73 -4.08 -15.04 14.70
CA VAL A 73 -3.74 -13.92 15.58
C VAL A 73 -5.00 -13.11 15.79
N ASN A 74 -5.42 -12.97 17.05
CA ASN A 74 -6.50 -12.07 17.43
C ASN A 74 -5.89 -10.78 17.99
N PHE A 75 -6.12 -9.64 17.34
CA PHE A 75 -5.54 -8.38 17.78
C PHE A 75 -6.15 -7.84 19.09
N ASP A 76 -7.35 -8.30 19.46
CA ASP A 76 -7.98 -7.93 20.73
C ASP A 76 -7.18 -8.43 21.95
N ASP A 77 -6.44 -9.54 21.81
CA ASP A 77 -5.67 -10.16 22.90
C ASP A 77 -4.48 -9.28 23.35
N TYR A 78 -4.09 -8.28 22.55
CA TYR A 78 -2.92 -7.44 22.80
C TYR A 78 -3.23 -6.08 23.43
N GLY A 79 -4.51 -5.66 23.44
CA GLY A 79 -4.96 -4.41 24.08
C GLY A 79 -4.40 -3.10 23.51
N ASP A 80 -3.69 -3.13 22.38
CA ASP A 80 -3.09 -1.96 21.73
C ASP A 80 -3.45 -1.92 20.24
N ILE A 81 -4.30 -0.97 19.86
CA ILE A 81 -4.77 -0.75 18.50
C ILE A 81 -3.64 -0.34 17.52
N HIS A 82 -2.49 0.12 18.02
CA HIS A 82 -1.34 0.45 17.18
C HIS A 82 -0.53 -0.78 16.78
N VAL A 83 -0.70 -1.93 17.45
CA VAL A 83 -0.05 -3.20 17.10
C VAL A 83 -0.34 -3.62 15.65
N PRO A 84 -1.59 -3.78 15.20
CA PRO A 84 -1.89 -4.14 13.81
C PRO A 84 -1.36 -3.11 12.81
N ALA A 85 -1.34 -1.82 13.16
CA ALA A 85 -0.78 -0.76 12.31
C ALA A 85 0.74 -0.91 12.13
N VAL A 86 1.47 -1.26 13.19
CA VAL A 86 2.91 -1.53 13.12
C VAL A 86 3.22 -2.84 12.40
N ILE A 87 2.39 -3.88 12.58
CA ILE A 87 2.49 -5.15 11.85
C ILE A 87 2.35 -4.94 10.34
N LEU A 88 1.33 -4.18 9.92
CA LEU A 88 1.11 -3.86 8.51
C LEU A 88 2.33 -3.16 7.90
N LYS A 89 2.85 -2.11 8.55
CA LYS A 89 4.07 -1.42 8.07
C LYS A 89 5.28 -2.34 8.00
N THR A 90 5.41 -3.23 9.00
CA THR A 90 6.53 -4.18 9.08
C THR A 90 6.46 -5.21 7.97
N PHE A 91 5.27 -5.71 7.65
CA PHE A 91 5.05 -6.61 6.52
C PHE A 91 5.54 -5.99 5.20
N LEU A 92 5.18 -4.73 4.93
CA LEU A 92 5.60 -4.03 3.71
C LEU A 92 7.12 -3.86 3.63
N ARG A 93 7.74 -3.44 4.74
CA ARG A 93 9.19 -3.20 4.82
C ARG A 93 10.02 -4.47 4.70
N GLU A 94 9.47 -5.62 5.10
CA GLU A 94 10.17 -6.91 5.04
C GLU A 94 9.99 -7.62 3.70
N LEU A 95 9.24 -7.06 2.75
CA LEU A 95 9.19 -7.63 1.40
C LEU A 95 10.61 -7.65 0.78
N PRO A 96 11.01 -8.72 0.07
CA PRO A 96 12.30 -8.78 -0.60
C PRO A 96 12.52 -7.68 -1.66
N GLN A 97 11.43 -7.11 -2.15
CA GLN A 97 11.40 -5.97 -3.07
C GLN A 97 10.30 -5.00 -2.60
N PRO A 98 10.50 -3.67 -2.72
CA PRO A 98 9.46 -2.70 -2.39
C PRO A 98 8.17 -2.97 -3.16
N LEU A 99 7.04 -2.63 -2.55
CA LEU A 99 5.73 -2.82 -3.16
C LEU A 99 5.63 -2.06 -4.49
N LEU A 100 6.22 -0.86 -4.58
CA LEU A 100 6.31 -0.07 -5.81
C LEU A 100 7.39 -0.56 -6.80
N THR A 101 8.15 -1.60 -6.47
CA THR A 101 9.28 -2.17 -7.23
C THR A 101 10.47 -1.23 -7.39
N PHE A 102 11.68 -1.79 -7.57
CA PHE A 102 12.88 -0.98 -7.80
C PHE A 102 12.84 -0.19 -9.11
N ARG A 103 12.08 -0.64 -10.11
CA ARG A 103 11.97 0.02 -11.42
C ARG A 103 11.23 1.35 -11.37
N ALA A 104 10.34 1.53 -10.39
CA ALA A 104 9.60 2.78 -10.23
C ALA A 104 10.40 3.85 -9.48
N TYR A 105 11.49 3.49 -8.79
CA TYR A 105 12.21 4.37 -7.88
C TYR A 105 12.61 5.71 -8.53
N GLU A 106 13.37 5.66 -9.63
CA GLU A 106 13.82 6.87 -10.34
C GLU A 106 12.65 7.69 -10.93
N GLN A 107 11.61 7.01 -11.40
CA GLN A 107 10.42 7.67 -11.93
C GLN A 107 9.67 8.46 -10.85
N ILE A 108 9.64 7.92 -9.62
CA ILE A 108 9.04 8.56 -8.46
C ILE A 108 9.91 9.74 -8.02
N LEU A 109 11.24 9.63 -8.02
CA LEU A 109 12.12 10.75 -7.68
C LEU A 109 11.90 11.97 -8.59
N GLY A 110 11.63 11.73 -9.88
CA GLY A 110 11.33 12.77 -10.85
C GLY A 110 9.97 13.47 -10.69
N ILE A 111 9.11 13.05 -9.73
CA ILE A 111 7.76 13.60 -9.59
C ILE A 111 7.75 15.09 -9.24
N THR A 112 8.76 15.58 -8.53
CA THR A 112 8.90 16.99 -8.14
C THR A 112 9.18 17.89 -9.32
N SER A 113 9.83 17.36 -10.37
CA SER A 113 10.10 18.05 -11.64
C SER A 113 8.88 18.11 -12.56
N VAL A 114 7.81 17.37 -12.27
CA VAL A 114 6.56 17.41 -13.03
C VAL A 114 5.69 18.57 -12.55
N GLU A 115 5.09 19.28 -13.50
CA GLU A 115 4.12 20.35 -13.23
C GLU A 115 2.98 19.83 -12.34
N SER A 116 2.63 20.59 -11.30
CA SER A 116 1.66 20.18 -10.28
C SER A 116 0.34 19.65 -10.84
N SER A 117 -0.17 20.26 -11.92
CA SER A 117 -1.41 19.88 -12.62
C SER A 117 -1.34 18.48 -13.25
N LEU A 118 -0.13 18.03 -13.62
CA LEU A 118 0.12 16.76 -14.32
C LEU A 118 0.59 15.64 -13.39
N ARG A 119 0.89 15.92 -12.12
CA ARG A 119 1.44 14.93 -11.18
C ARG A 119 0.53 13.74 -10.96
N VAL A 120 -0.78 13.95 -10.84
CA VAL A 120 -1.76 12.87 -10.68
C VAL A 120 -1.76 11.94 -11.90
N THR A 121 -1.72 12.53 -13.11
CA THR A 121 -1.60 11.77 -14.37
C THR A 121 -0.29 10.98 -14.42
N ARG A 122 0.81 11.59 -13.97
CA ARG A 122 2.12 10.91 -13.91
C ARG A 122 2.11 9.75 -12.91
N CYS A 123 1.49 9.92 -11.74
CA CYS A 123 1.31 8.83 -10.77
C CYS A 123 0.59 7.64 -11.42
N ARG A 124 -0.52 7.88 -12.13
CA ARG A 124 -1.26 6.83 -12.83
C ARG A 124 -0.39 6.07 -13.84
N GLN A 125 0.41 6.78 -14.65
CA GLN A 125 1.33 6.15 -15.60
C GLN A 125 2.36 5.25 -14.92
N ILE A 126 2.94 5.70 -13.80
CA ILE A 126 3.89 4.89 -13.03
C ILE A 126 3.19 3.63 -12.50
N LEU A 127 1.98 3.75 -11.95
CA LEU A 127 1.22 2.59 -11.45
C LEU A 127 0.83 1.59 -12.53
N GLN A 128 0.54 2.05 -13.75
CA GLN A 128 0.24 1.18 -14.89
C GLN A 128 1.43 0.33 -15.32
N SER A 129 2.66 0.81 -15.07
CA SER A 129 3.89 0.06 -15.36
C SER A 129 4.22 -1.02 -14.31
N LEU A 130 3.51 -1.05 -13.17
CA LEU A 130 3.74 -2.02 -12.11
C LEU A 130 3.18 -3.40 -12.49
N PRO A 131 3.78 -4.49 -11.97
CA PRO A 131 3.19 -5.81 -12.04
C PRO A 131 1.77 -5.80 -11.46
N GLU A 132 0.86 -6.56 -12.07
CA GLU A 132 -0.55 -6.60 -11.69
C GLU A 132 -0.74 -6.92 -10.20
N HIS A 133 0.02 -7.89 -9.68
CA HIS A 133 -0.07 -8.28 -8.27
C HIS A 133 0.35 -7.13 -7.34
N ASN A 134 1.47 -6.46 -7.62
CA ASN A 134 1.91 -5.28 -6.85
C ASN A 134 0.86 -4.17 -6.91
N ARG A 135 0.30 -3.89 -8.09
CA ARG A 135 -0.72 -2.85 -8.27
C ARG A 135 -2.00 -3.17 -7.48
N ALA A 136 -2.45 -4.43 -7.48
CA ALA A 136 -3.62 -4.87 -6.71
C ALA A 136 -3.41 -4.69 -5.20
N VAL A 137 -2.26 -5.13 -4.67
CA VAL A 137 -1.91 -4.96 -3.25
C VAL A 137 -1.77 -3.48 -2.88
N LEU A 138 -1.16 -2.68 -3.74
CA LEU A 138 -1.03 -1.24 -3.54
C LEU A 138 -2.39 -0.54 -3.54
N SER A 139 -3.28 -0.85 -4.49
CA SER A 139 -4.63 -0.28 -4.53
C SER A 139 -5.40 -0.60 -3.26
N TYR A 140 -5.35 -1.86 -2.79
CA TYR A 140 -6.01 -2.27 -1.55
C TYR A 140 -5.48 -1.49 -0.33
N LEU A 141 -4.16 -1.36 -0.22
CA LEU A 141 -3.53 -0.62 0.87
C LEU A 141 -3.85 0.88 0.82
N VAL A 142 -3.66 1.53 -0.33
CA VAL A 142 -3.86 2.97 -0.47
C VAL A 142 -5.33 3.32 -0.32
N GLY A 143 -6.26 2.47 -0.76
CA GLY A 143 -7.69 2.64 -0.49
C GLY A 143 -7.98 2.71 1.01
N PHE A 144 -7.39 1.81 1.80
CA PHE A 144 -7.51 1.89 3.25
C PHE A 144 -6.87 3.14 3.85
N LEU A 145 -5.69 3.55 3.36
CA LEU A 145 -5.06 4.79 3.83
C LEU A 145 -5.87 6.03 3.46
N HIS A 146 -6.55 6.01 2.32
CA HIS A 146 -7.50 7.06 1.92
C HIS A 146 -8.66 7.14 2.91
N GLU A 147 -9.28 6.01 3.28
CA GLU A 147 -10.30 5.96 4.34
C GLU A 147 -9.80 6.55 5.67
N VAL A 148 -8.60 6.15 6.12
CA VAL A 148 -7.99 6.71 7.34
C VAL A 148 -7.80 8.22 7.23
N SER A 149 -7.35 8.72 6.07
CA SER A 149 -7.14 10.15 5.85
C SER A 149 -8.42 10.98 5.95
N ARG A 150 -9.57 10.39 5.60
CA ARG A 150 -10.89 11.05 5.69
C ARG A 150 -11.36 11.22 7.13
N GLU A 151 -10.89 10.37 8.05
CA GLU A 151 -11.17 10.45 9.49
C GLU A 151 -10.12 11.29 10.26
N CYS A 152 -9.33 12.12 9.56
CA CYS A 152 -8.23 12.89 10.15
C CYS A 152 -8.64 13.88 11.24
N ILE A 153 -9.92 14.25 11.30
CA ILE A 153 -10.49 15.09 12.38
C ILE A 153 -10.36 14.37 13.73
N PHE A 154 -10.52 13.05 13.75
CA PHE A 154 -10.40 12.21 14.94
C PHE A 154 -8.98 11.65 15.10
N ASN A 155 -8.48 10.95 14.08
CA ASN A 155 -7.21 10.22 14.20
C ASN A 155 -5.96 11.09 14.01
N ARG A 156 -6.10 12.35 13.56
CA ARG A 156 -5.01 13.32 13.30
C ARG A 156 -4.05 12.94 12.16
N MET A 157 -4.43 11.98 11.31
CA MET A 157 -3.60 11.45 10.23
C MET A 157 -4.19 11.82 8.87
N ASN A 158 -3.86 13.00 8.35
CA ASN A 158 -4.16 13.37 6.97
C ASN A 158 -3.25 12.64 5.97
N SER A 159 -3.51 12.82 4.66
CA SER A 159 -2.73 12.21 3.57
C SER A 159 -1.23 12.50 3.67
N SER A 160 -0.83 13.73 3.98
CA SER A 160 0.58 14.12 4.15
C SER A 160 1.26 13.43 5.34
N ASN A 161 0.59 13.36 6.49
CA ASN A 161 1.09 12.66 7.69
C ASN A 161 1.24 11.15 7.43
N LEU A 162 0.27 10.53 6.76
CA LEU A 162 0.35 9.13 6.36
C LEU A 162 1.46 8.90 5.34
N ALA A 163 1.64 9.81 4.39
CA ALA A 163 2.71 9.74 3.40
C ALA A 163 4.11 9.77 4.03
N CYS A 164 4.32 10.62 5.04
CA CYS A 164 5.57 10.64 5.80
C CYS A 164 5.87 9.31 6.50
N VAL A 165 4.83 8.59 6.93
CA VAL A 165 4.97 7.27 7.56
C VAL A 165 5.16 6.17 6.51
N PHE A 166 4.44 6.20 5.40
CA PHE A 166 4.39 5.10 4.43
C PHE A 166 5.39 5.21 3.29
N GLY A 167 5.91 6.39 2.95
CA GLY A 167 6.79 6.59 1.81
C GLY A 167 7.93 5.57 1.73
N LEU A 168 8.69 5.44 2.83
CA LEU A 168 9.80 4.47 2.92
C LEU A 168 9.36 3.01 3.11
N ASN A 169 8.10 2.75 3.48
CA ASN A 169 7.57 1.39 3.56
C ASN A 169 7.04 0.91 2.19
N LEU A 170 6.78 1.82 1.24
CA LEU A 170 6.32 1.48 -0.11
C LEU A 170 7.46 1.38 -1.12
N ILE A 171 8.54 2.12 -0.90
CA ILE A 171 9.65 2.23 -1.85
C ILE A 171 10.98 2.59 -1.16
N TRP A 172 12.05 1.95 -1.61
CA TRP A 172 13.43 2.18 -1.20
C TRP A 172 14.39 1.81 -2.34
N PRO A 173 15.64 2.33 -2.36
CA PRO A 173 16.58 2.02 -3.42
C PRO A 173 17.04 0.55 -3.35
N SER A 174 17.50 0.01 -4.48
CA SER A 174 18.01 -1.37 -4.55
C SER A 174 19.32 -1.58 -3.79
N GLN A 175 20.05 -0.50 -3.51
CA GLN A 175 21.31 -0.51 -2.76
C GLN A 175 21.36 0.66 -1.79
N GLY A 176 21.85 0.39 -0.58
CA GLY A 176 21.99 1.42 0.46
C GLY A 176 20.65 1.89 1.05
N ALA A 177 20.72 3.02 1.77
CA ALA A 177 19.56 3.68 2.33
C ALA A 177 19.11 4.84 1.42
N SER A 178 17.81 5.17 1.46
CA SER A 178 17.28 6.37 0.80
C SER A 178 18.00 7.62 1.33
N SER A 179 18.49 8.47 0.42
CA SER A 179 19.05 9.77 0.78
C SER A 179 17.98 10.69 1.37
N LEU A 180 18.38 11.67 2.18
CA LEU A 180 17.45 12.69 2.69
C LEU A 180 16.76 13.46 1.56
N SER A 181 17.45 13.68 0.44
CA SER A 181 16.89 14.31 -0.76
C SER A 181 15.78 13.51 -1.43
N ALA A 182 15.77 12.17 -1.26
CA ALA A 182 14.72 11.31 -1.80
C ALA A 182 13.42 11.39 -0.97
N LEU A 183 13.47 11.79 0.30
CA LEU A 183 12.28 11.78 1.16
C LEU A 183 11.14 12.66 0.64
N VAL A 184 11.47 13.85 0.12
CA VAL A 184 10.48 14.80 -0.41
C VAL A 184 9.70 14.21 -1.59
N PRO A 185 10.32 13.76 -2.70
CA PRO A 185 9.56 13.18 -3.80
C PRO A 185 8.84 11.87 -3.42
N LEU A 186 9.43 11.02 -2.58
CA LEU A 186 8.78 9.77 -2.14
C LEU A 186 7.51 10.04 -1.31
N ASN A 187 7.58 11.00 -0.38
CA ASN A 187 6.43 11.40 0.42
C ASN A 187 5.38 12.10 -0.45
N LEU A 188 5.78 13.03 -1.33
CA LEU A 188 4.86 13.69 -2.25
C LEU A 188 4.11 12.68 -3.13
N PHE A 189 4.82 11.70 -3.70
CA PHE A 189 4.18 10.66 -4.49
C PHE A 189 3.16 9.87 -3.66
N THR A 190 3.54 9.46 -2.44
CA THR A 190 2.64 8.71 -1.55
C THR A 190 1.43 9.54 -1.12
N GLU A 191 1.62 10.84 -0.86
CA GLU A 191 0.54 11.77 -0.53
C GLU A 191 -0.45 11.89 -1.67
N LEU A 192 0.03 12.05 -2.91
CA LEU A 192 -0.82 12.11 -4.11
C LEU A 192 -1.62 10.81 -4.33
N LEU A 193 -1.03 9.64 -4.04
CA LEU A 193 -1.74 8.37 -4.11
C LEU A 193 -2.89 8.30 -3.11
N ILE A 194 -2.68 8.77 -1.88
CA ILE A 194 -3.68 8.73 -0.81
C ILE A 194 -4.76 9.78 -1.04
N GLU A 195 -4.38 11.02 -1.32
CA GLU A 195 -5.29 12.16 -1.50
C GLU A 195 -6.20 11.96 -2.72
N TYR A 196 -5.63 11.52 -3.84
CA TYR A 196 -6.34 11.36 -5.10
C TYR A 196 -6.60 9.90 -5.46
N TYR A 197 -6.78 9.03 -4.45
CA TYR A 197 -6.97 7.59 -4.62
C TYR A 197 -7.94 7.24 -5.75
N GLU A 198 -9.16 7.78 -5.70
CA GLU A 198 -10.19 7.52 -6.72
C GLU A 198 -9.70 7.87 -8.12
N LYS A 199 -9.09 9.04 -8.31
CA LYS A 199 -8.57 9.46 -9.62
C LYS A 199 -7.37 8.62 -10.06
N VAL A 200 -6.50 8.23 -9.15
CA VAL A 200 -5.26 7.52 -9.50
C VAL A 200 -5.53 6.06 -9.84
N PHE A 201 -6.45 5.41 -9.12
CA PHE A 201 -6.75 3.98 -9.25
C PHE A 201 -8.01 3.66 -10.09
N SER A 202 -8.81 4.67 -10.47
CA SER A 202 -9.90 4.48 -11.45
C SER A 202 -9.37 3.93 -12.77
N THR A 203 -10.05 2.93 -13.31
CA THR A 203 -9.90 2.54 -14.72
C THR A 203 -10.34 3.72 -15.61
N PRO A 204 -9.63 4.02 -16.71
CA PRO A 204 -10.12 4.99 -17.68
C PRO A 204 -11.50 4.55 -18.15
N GLU A 205 -12.52 5.40 -17.99
CA GLU A 205 -13.81 5.19 -18.65
C GLU A 205 -13.53 4.99 -20.14
N ALA A 206 -14.02 3.89 -20.70
CA ALA A 206 -14.02 3.70 -22.14
C ALA A 206 -14.73 4.91 -22.76
N PRO A 207 -14.22 5.53 -23.83
CA PRO A 207 -14.92 6.63 -24.47
C PRO A 207 -16.29 6.12 -24.87
N GLU A 208 -17.33 6.72 -24.27
CA GLU A 208 -18.72 6.49 -24.64
C GLU A 208 -18.80 6.58 -26.17
N ALA A 209 -19.15 5.47 -26.81
CA ALA A 209 -19.41 5.43 -28.22
C ALA A 209 -20.49 6.48 -28.50
N ARG A 210 -20.08 7.60 -29.12
CA ARG A 210 -21.00 8.60 -29.64
C ARG A 210 -21.96 7.85 -30.56
N GLY A 211 -23.18 7.66 -30.09
CA GLY A 211 -24.27 7.13 -30.90
C GLY A 211 -24.46 8.05 -32.10
N GLU A 212 -24.04 7.57 -33.27
CA GLU A 212 -24.46 8.11 -34.55
C GLU A 212 -25.98 7.95 -34.64
N LEU A 213 -26.74 9.00 -34.33
CA LEU A 213 -28.11 9.07 -34.80
C LEU A 213 -28.05 9.35 -36.30
N SER A 214 -28.14 8.26 -37.07
CA SER A 214 -28.37 8.30 -38.51
C SER A 214 -29.66 9.08 -38.77
N THR A 215 -29.52 10.20 -39.47
CA THR A 215 -30.60 10.89 -40.16
C THR A 215 -31.29 9.91 -41.11
N SER A 216 -32.49 9.45 -40.73
CA SER A 216 -33.38 8.71 -41.64
C SER A 216 -34.39 9.69 -42.20
N THR A 217 -34.05 10.23 -43.37
CA THR A 217 -34.96 10.89 -44.29
C THR A 217 -35.76 9.81 -45.04
N GLN A 218 -37.04 9.64 -44.74
CA GLN A 218 -38.05 9.06 -45.65
C GLN A 218 -39.42 9.26 -44.95
N GLY A 219 -40.46 9.90 -45.50
CA GLY A 219 -40.83 10.08 -46.89
C GLY A 219 -42.19 9.41 -47.11
N ARG A 220 -43.28 10.12 -46.79
CA ARG A 220 -44.61 10.17 -47.44
C ARG A 220 -45.68 10.68 -46.50
#